data_AF-A0AAW0C8A8-F1
#
_entry.id   AF-A0AAW0C8A8-F1
#
_cell.length_a   1.000
_cell.length_b   1.000
_cell.length_c   1.000
_cell.angle_alpha   90.00
_cell.angle_beta   90.00
_cell.angle_gamma   90.00
#
_symmetry.space_group_name_H-M   'P 1'
#
loop_
_entity.id
_entity.type
_entity.pdbx_description
1 polymer ?
#
loop_
_entity_poly.entity_id
_entity_poly.type
_entity_poly.pdbx_seq_one_letter_code
_entity_poly.pdbx_strand_id
1 'polypeptide(L)'
;MRRQAFQTGPSTSRGIPASTNDRADRSRNTNMYGEGAPQGDPFVVPPPTGPIYRDARPLGYGPPPITPKHRSVSFETPNAALQNRMSGFHRTTSANNLAGGGSNTQGYNFSVLNTPTQTNVRQSSAQSMAHHRQFVIQEEPSPMDLLLESIHLLRGDMLEVKQRLSSIETSMSRRHPSPPRGLAAQRGGRIAHDSDADSAAADSATTTDFSTDMDDGPGSAADEDDGVTLASVDVSAKERRALQTYVTQTTRRLCNVVGRRWPDPDIPRMNAVTQEVYITPKFVSNVKDPHNAALLRKVAERAFAELQDRDKWPEGLDPQRGPSFDLAYLVALAKKSFNSLKKGWKEVQQIEVAISADTNRRNHRRMMRRKRKSETLAEALNTFAAEHALDPAMLIEIIHEQFLSDELSGPDSDTGETNDAWKVRLAAAAGLATSPELLAKFEIFEITVPDWRSRWFSNLIHDMEAQAGLDKKLKYHRIDVGRPSDRIPRWAPYNFGISSDWWGNNGTVRANKKLLKEWMEWPEPEGCGLIFERDDDGEIINMSYAQNISS
;
A
#
# COMPACT_ATOMS: atom_id res chain seq x y z
N MET A 1 -65.68 -37.85 -49.38
CA MET A 1 -65.28 -36.72 -48.52
C MET A 1 -63.79 -36.48 -48.69
N ARG A 2 -63.41 -35.24 -49.06
CA ARG A 2 -62.08 -34.54 -49.08
C ARG A 2 -60.80 -35.40 -49.25
N ARG A 3 -60.14 -35.41 -50.44
CA ARG A 3 -59.20 -34.42 -51.07
C ARG A 3 -57.85 -34.29 -50.33
N GLN A 4 -56.74 -34.77 -50.92
CA GLN A 4 -55.79 -34.09 -51.86
C GLN A 4 -54.87 -33.08 -51.13
N ALA A 5 -53.58 -32.84 -51.42
CA ALA A 5 -52.67 -33.05 -52.56
C ALA A 5 -51.23 -32.62 -52.12
N PHE A 6 -50.13 -33.22 -52.62
CA PHE A 6 -49.09 -32.67 -53.56
C PHE A 6 -48.43 -31.32 -53.17
N GLN A 7 -47.18 -30.92 -53.49
CA GLN A 7 -46.18 -31.30 -54.48
C GLN A 7 -44.82 -30.57 -54.19
N THR A 8 -43.74 -31.18 -54.70
CA THR A 8 -42.42 -30.71 -55.23
C THR A 8 -41.99 -29.22 -55.26
N GLY A 9 -40.65 -29.02 -55.26
CA GLY A 9 -39.87 -27.75 -55.22
C GLY A 9 -39.97 -26.80 -56.43
N PRO A 10 -39.08 -25.78 -56.56
CA PRO A 10 -37.75 -26.01 -57.16
C PRO A 10 -36.59 -25.11 -56.68
N SER A 11 -35.40 -25.48 -57.17
CA SER A 11 -34.09 -24.83 -57.05
C SER A 11 -33.84 -23.77 -58.15
N THR A 12 -33.16 -22.66 -57.80
CA THR A 12 -32.27 -21.81 -58.63
C THR A 12 -31.70 -20.71 -57.71
N SER A 13 -30.55 -20.06 -57.87
CA SER A 13 -29.23 -20.25 -58.50
C SER A 13 -28.45 -18.94 -58.20
N ARG A 14 -27.10 -18.97 -58.26
CA ARG A 14 -26.14 -17.82 -58.27
C ARG A 14 -25.90 -17.13 -56.92
N GLY A 15 -24.68 -16.80 -56.49
CA GLY A 15 -23.34 -16.89 -57.09
C GLY A 15 -22.24 -16.49 -56.08
N ILE A 16 -21.05 -17.04 -56.33
CA ILE A 16 -19.67 -16.79 -55.84
C ILE A 16 -19.38 -15.27 -55.58
N PRO A 17 -18.44 -14.82 -54.68
CA PRO A 17 -17.13 -15.43 -54.41
C PRO A 17 -16.64 -15.57 -52.96
N ALA A 18 -15.72 -16.52 -52.83
CA ALA A 18 -14.64 -16.52 -51.86
C ALA A 18 -13.68 -15.34 -52.12
N SER A 19 -13.34 -14.58 -51.08
CA SER A 19 -12.25 -13.61 -51.08
C SER A 19 -11.48 -13.71 -49.77
N THR A 20 -10.28 -14.29 -49.89
CA THR A 20 -9.03 -13.88 -49.23
C THR A 20 -9.09 -13.43 -47.76
N ASN A 21 -8.67 -14.34 -46.88
CA ASN A 21 -8.04 -14.00 -45.61
C ASN A 21 -6.71 -13.29 -45.87
N ASP A 22 -6.73 -11.96 -45.91
CA ASP A 22 -5.51 -11.15 -45.78
C ASP A 22 -5.12 -11.08 -44.29
N ARG A 23 -4.18 -11.96 -43.95
CA ARG A 23 -3.42 -11.95 -42.71
C ARG A 23 -2.20 -11.06 -42.94
N ALA A 24 -2.37 -9.75 -42.74
CA ALA A 24 -1.27 -8.78 -42.75
C ALA A 24 -0.87 -8.38 -41.32
N ASP A 25 0.36 -8.72 -40.98
CA ASP A 25 1.33 -7.96 -40.20
C ASP A 25 0.83 -7.03 -39.08
N ARG A 26 0.92 -7.53 -37.84
CA ARG A 26 1.17 -6.66 -36.68
C ARG A 26 2.68 -6.56 -36.46
N SER A 27 3.28 -5.59 -37.14
CA SER A 27 4.62 -5.11 -36.88
C SER A 27 4.73 -4.55 -35.46
N ARG A 28 5.78 -5.01 -34.76
CA ARG A 28 6.25 -4.52 -33.47
C ARG A 28 6.60 -3.04 -33.57
N ASN A 29 5.89 -2.18 -32.85
CA ASN A 29 6.35 -0.81 -32.60
C ASN A 29 7.44 -0.85 -31.53
N THR A 30 8.68 -0.69 -31.98
CA THR A 30 9.87 -0.39 -31.19
C THR A 30 9.93 1.13 -31.04
N ASN A 31 9.69 1.64 -29.84
CA ASN A 31 10.00 3.04 -29.53
C ASN A 31 11.48 3.13 -29.16
N MET A 32 12.27 3.60 -30.13
CA MET A 32 13.55 4.26 -29.88
C MET A 32 13.28 5.64 -29.29
N TYR A 33 13.76 5.88 -28.06
CA TYR A 33 14.11 7.21 -27.60
C TYR A 33 15.58 7.17 -27.21
N GLY A 34 16.40 7.83 -28.02
CA GLY A 34 17.71 8.31 -27.61
C GLY A 34 17.55 9.74 -27.12
N GLU A 35 18.01 10.02 -25.92
CA GLU A 35 18.41 11.36 -25.49
C GLU A 35 19.78 11.23 -24.83
N GLY A 36 20.72 12.04 -25.33
CA GLY A 36 22.11 12.06 -24.91
C GLY A 36 22.28 12.75 -23.56
N ALA A 37 23.08 12.16 -22.71
CA ALA A 37 23.59 12.79 -21.51
C ALA A 37 24.75 13.73 -21.88
N PRO A 38 24.75 15.00 -21.42
CA PRO A 38 25.95 15.84 -21.50
C PRO A 38 27.00 15.32 -20.51
N GLN A 39 28.20 15.02 -21.01
CA GLN A 39 29.39 14.83 -20.20
C GLN A 39 29.77 16.17 -19.54
N GLY A 40 29.54 16.27 -18.24
CA GLY A 40 30.18 17.25 -17.38
C GLY A 40 31.38 16.61 -16.69
N ASP A 41 32.54 17.27 -16.75
CA ASP A 41 33.74 16.86 -16.01
C ASP A 41 33.47 16.76 -14.50
N PRO A 42 34.10 15.80 -13.80
CA PRO A 42 33.90 15.65 -12.37
C PRO A 42 34.57 16.81 -11.61
N PHE A 43 33.73 17.67 -11.02
CA PHE A 43 34.16 18.55 -9.93
C PHE A 43 34.59 17.68 -8.75
N VAL A 44 35.90 17.66 -8.49
CA VAL A 44 36.49 17.08 -7.28
C VAL A 44 36.10 17.96 -6.10
N VAL A 45 35.10 17.52 -5.34
CA VAL A 45 34.77 18.10 -4.03
C VAL A 45 35.66 17.42 -2.99
N PRO A 46 36.52 18.16 -2.25
CA PRO A 46 37.29 17.57 -1.17
C PRO A 46 36.36 17.11 -0.04
N PRO A 47 36.63 15.98 0.62
CA PRO A 47 35.79 15.50 1.71
C PRO A 47 35.84 16.48 2.91
N PRO A 48 34.72 16.69 3.61
CA PRO A 48 34.70 17.51 4.81
C PRO A 48 35.48 16.81 5.93
N THR A 49 36.56 17.44 6.37
CA THR A 49 37.26 17.12 7.61
C THR A 49 36.36 17.47 8.81
N GLY A 50 35.68 16.44 9.34
CA GLY A 50 34.99 16.46 10.62
C GLY A 50 35.76 15.66 11.69
N PRO A 51 35.52 15.91 12.99
CA PRO A 51 36.50 15.73 14.04
C PRO A 51 36.76 14.27 14.44
N ILE A 52 38.04 14.01 14.67
CA ILE A 52 38.62 12.79 15.21
C ILE A 52 38.09 12.57 16.64
N TYR A 53 37.20 11.59 16.81
CA TYR A 53 36.98 10.98 18.12
C TYR A 53 37.99 9.84 18.32
N ARG A 54 39.01 10.12 19.14
CA ARG A 54 39.80 9.10 19.83
C ARG A 54 38.94 8.53 20.96
N ASP A 55 38.71 7.22 20.93
CA ASP A 55 38.86 6.29 22.05
C ASP A 55 38.19 4.95 21.71
N ALA A 56 38.94 4.10 21.00
CA ALA A 56 38.63 2.69 20.87
C ALA A 56 39.48 1.91 21.90
N ARG A 57 38.83 1.27 22.87
CA ARG A 57 39.44 0.16 23.64
C ARG A 57 39.25 -1.14 22.86
N PRO A 58 40.25 -2.04 22.82
CA PRO A 58 40.16 -3.26 22.04
C PRO A 58 39.41 -4.34 22.82
N LEU A 59 38.28 -4.81 22.29
CA LEU A 59 37.75 -6.12 22.62
C LEU A 59 38.28 -7.10 21.57
N GLY A 60 39.33 -7.81 21.94
CA GLY A 60 39.82 -8.95 21.18
C GLY A 60 38.90 -10.13 21.40
N TYR A 61 38.37 -10.68 20.31
CA TYR A 61 38.20 -12.11 20.04
C TYR A 61 37.82 -12.19 18.55
N GLY A 62 38.82 -12.42 17.70
CA GLY A 62 38.61 -12.70 16.28
C GLY A 62 38.09 -14.13 16.10
N PRO A 63 37.21 -14.39 15.11
CA PRO A 63 36.80 -15.74 14.78
C PRO A 63 37.98 -16.55 14.18
N PRO A 64 38.06 -17.86 14.42
CA PRO A 64 39.12 -18.68 13.86
C PRO A 64 38.97 -18.84 12.34
N PRO A 65 40.09 -19.02 11.60
CA PRO A 65 40.06 -19.16 10.15
C PRO A 65 39.46 -20.51 9.73
N ILE A 66 38.44 -20.46 8.87
CA ILE A 66 37.89 -21.62 8.17
C ILE A 66 38.92 -22.07 7.13
N THR A 67 39.50 -23.25 7.32
CA THR A 67 40.33 -23.91 6.32
C THR A 67 39.44 -24.83 5.45
N PRO A 68 39.59 -24.82 4.11
CA PRO A 68 38.81 -25.71 3.24
C PRO A 68 39.42 -27.12 3.28
N LYS A 69 38.74 -28.06 3.94
CA LYS A 69 39.05 -29.49 3.80
C LYS A 69 38.48 -30.01 2.48
N HIS A 70 39.36 -30.17 1.49
CA HIS A 70 39.10 -31.00 0.32
C HIS A 70 38.83 -32.44 0.77
N ARG A 71 37.58 -32.90 0.62
CA ARG A 71 37.22 -34.33 0.72
C ARG A 71 37.16 -34.89 -0.69
N SER A 72 38.27 -35.50 -1.13
CA SER A 72 38.32 -36.33 -2.33
C SER A 72 37.61 -37.64 -2.04
N VAL A 73 36.38 -37.78 -2.55
CA VAL A 73 35.68 -39.08 -2.61
C VAL A 73 35.92 -39.65 -4.00
N SER A 74 36.77 -40.65 -4.07
CA SER A 74 37.00 -41.52 -5.23
C SER A 74 35.75 -42.38 -5.47
N PHE A 75 35.09 -42.16 -6.60
CA PHE A 75 34.06 -43.08 -7.12
C PHE A 75 34.72 -44.11 -8.03
N GLU A 76 34.67 -45.37 -7.60
CA GLU A 76 34.87 -46.52 -8.48
C GLU A 76 33.71 -46.60 -9.48
N THR A 77 34.04 -46.72 -10.76
CA THR A 77 33.10 -47.07 -11.83
C THR A 77 33.13 -48.58 -12.03
N PRO A 78 31.99 -49.17 -12.41
CA PRO A 78 32.07 -50.08 -13.54
C PRO A 78 30.97 -49.90 -14.59
N ASN A 79 31.40 -50.21 -15.82
CA ASN A 79 30.65 -50.64 -17.00
C ASN A 79 29.94 -49.63 -17.91
N ALA A 80 30.72 -49.25 -18.92
CA ALA A 80 30.40 -49.27 -20.34
C ALA A 80 29.09 -49.99 -20.77
N ALA A 81 28.21 -49.26 -21.45
CA ALA A 81 27.64 -49.61 -22.75
C ALA A 81 26.65 -48.52 -23.21
N LEU A 82 27.05 -47.69 -24.19
CA LEU A 82 26.33 -47.41 -25.44
C LEU A 82 26.86 -46.13 -26.11
N GLN A 83 27.36 -46.36 -27.32
CA GLN A 83 27.87 -45.37 -28.25
C GLN A 83 26.75 -44.59 -28.97
N ASN A 84 27.17 -43.44 -29.51
CA ASN A 84 26.66 -42.75 -30.71
C ASN A 84 25.40 -41.89 -30.59
N ARG A 85 25.57 -40.57 -30.63
CA ARG A 85 25.37 -39.78 -31.87
C ARG A 85 25.69 -38.27 -31.70
N MET A 86 26.59 -37.81 -32.59
CA MET A 86 26.64 -36.49 -33.28
C MET A 86 26.92 -35.23 -32.42
N SER A 87 28.13 -34.63 -32.43
CA SER A 87 28.68 -33.71 -33.47
C SER A 87 27.61 -32.78 -34.07
N GLY A 88 27.61 -31.46 -33.96
CA GLY A 88 28.63 -30.44 -33.72
C GLY A 88 28.15 -29.20 -34.50
N PHE A 89 28.47 -27.97 -34.06
CA PHE A 89 28.53 -26.80 -34.95
C PHE A 89 29.15 -25.61 -34.19
N HIS A 90 30.40 -25.31 -34.52
CA HIS A 90 31.01 -24.01 -34.29
C HIS A 90 30.53 -23.02 -35.36
N ARG A 91 30.31 -21.76 -34.99
CA ARG A 91 30.48 -20.61 -35.90
C ARG A 91 31.10 -19.42 -35.18
N THR A 92 32.27 -19.06 -35.69
CA THR A 92 33.03 -17.82 -35.48
C THR A 92 32.80 -16.89 -36.67
N THR A 93 32.72 -15.58 -36.43
CA THR A 93 33.08 -14.46 -37.35
C THR A 93 32.99 -13.19 -36.49
N SER A 94 34.05 -12.51 -36.08
CA SER A 94 35.13 -11.79 -36.79
C SER A 94 34.71 -10.43 -37.38
N ALA A 95 35.60 -9.46 -37.12
CA ALA A 95 35.56 -8.01 -37.24
C ALA A 95 35.52 -7.43 -38.66
N ASN A 96 35.22 -6.13 -38.74
CA ASN A 96 35.76 -5.06 -39.63
C ASN A 96 34.72 -3.92 -39.72
N ASN A 97 35.01 -2.63 -39.92
CA ASN A 97 36.17 -1.75 -39.85
C ASN A 97 35.66 -0.31 -40.17
N LEU A 98 36.41 0.71 -39.72
CA LEU A 98 36.69 1.99 -40.41
C LEU A 98 35.59 3.06 -40.71
N ALA A 99 35.79 4.19 -40.04
CA ALA A 99 36.08 5.54 -40.58
C ALA A 99 35.04 6.38 -41.35
N GLY A 100 34.95 7.65 -40.94
CA GLY A 100 35.06 8.79 -41.86
C GLY A 100 33.96 9.86 -41.79
N GLY A 101 34.39 11.12 -41.72
CA GLY A 101 33.71 12.24 -42.39
C GLY A 101 32.98 13.22 -41.48
N GLY A 102 33.57 14.40 -41.28
CA GLY A 102 32.92 15.56 -40.66
C GLY A 102 32.19 16.45 -41.65
N SER A 103 31.48 17.47 -41.14
CA SER A 103 31.19 18.72 -41.85
C SER A 103 30.55 19.77 -40.93
N ASN A 104 31.14 20.97 -40.96
CA ASN A 104 30.54 22.31 -40.98
C ASN A 104 29.23 22.60 -40.23
N THR A 105 29.31 23.54 -39.28
CA THR A 105 28.16 24.36 -38.85
C THR A 105 28.48 25.84 -39.02
N GLN A 106 27.70 26.48 -39.89
CA GLN A 106 27.58 27.93 -40.05
C GLN A 106 26.75 28.52 -38.91
N GLY A 107 27.11 29.72 -38.48
CA GLY A 107 26.35 30.52 -37.53
C GLY A 107 25.21 31.31 -38.18
N TYR A 108 24.20 31.63 -37.37
CA TYR A 108 23.25 32.70 -37.63
C TYR A 108 22.94 33.43 -36.31
N ASN A 109 23.16 34.75 -36.33
CA ASN A 109 22.69 35.73 -35.36
C ASN A 109 21.19 35.96 -35.53
N PHE A 110 20.47 36.21 -34.42
CA PHE A 110 19.24 37.01 -34.47
C PHE A 110 19.04 37.82 -33.18
N SER A 111 18.67 39.08 -33.39
CA SER A 111 18.55 40.16 -32.41
C SER A 111 17.15 40.28 -31.80
N VAL A 112 17.14 40.63 -30.51
CA VAL A 112 16.29 41.60 -29.76
C VAL A 112 14.98 42.07 -30.40
N LEU A 113 13.87 42.02 -29.63
CA LEU A 113 12.88 43.11 -29.58
C LEU A 113 12.05 43.11 -28.27
N ASN A 114 11.77 44.34 -27.83
CA ASN A 114 11.18 44.80 -26.57
C ASN A 114 9.67 44.51 -26.43
N THR A 115 9.21 44.44 -25.16
CA THR A 115 7.78 44.53 -24.79
C THR A 115 7.55 45.70 -23.83
N PRO A 116 6.50 46.54 -24.02
CA PRO A 116 6.15 47.59 -23.06
C PRO A 116 5.05 47.16 -22.08
N THR A 117 5.21 47.60 -20.84
CA THR A 117 4.30 47.49 -19.70
C THR A 117 3.15 48.50 -19.84
N GLN A 118 1.89 48.07 -19.69
CA GLN A 118 0.75 48.97 -19.50
C GLN A 118 0.08 48.73 -18.13
N THR A 119 0.09 49.78 -17.32
CA THR A 119 -0.70 50.00 -16.10
C THR A 119 -2.13 50.41 -16.45
N ASN A 120 -3.13 49.79 -15.82
CA ASN A 120 -4.54 50.20 -15.92
C ASN A 120 -5.06 50.73 -14.58
N VAL A 121 -5.51 51.98 -14.63
CA VAL A 121 -6.22 52.74 -13.59
C VAL A 121 -7.72 52.40 -13.69
N ARG A 122 -8.37 52.04 -12.58
CA ARG A 122 -9.84 51.88 -12.53
C ARG A 122 -10.48 53.10 -11.89
N GLN A 123 -11.30 53.79 -12.68
CA GLN A 123 -12.23 54.83 -12.26
C GLN A 123 -13.55 54.24 -11.75
N SER A 124 -14.14 54.99 -10.83
CA SER A 124 -15.45 54.84 -10.20
C SER A 124 -16.59 55.21 -11.14
N SER A 125 -17.74 54.53 -10.99
CA SER A 125 -19.04 55.07 -11.41
C SER A 125 -20.13 54.55 -10.50
N ALA A 126 -20.75 55.47 -9.77
CA ALA A 126 -21.97 55.27 -9.00
C ALA A 126 -23.19 55.29 -9.94
N GLN A 127 -24.11 54.34 -9.78
CA GLN A 127 -25.46 54.45 -10.34
C GLN A 127 -26.49 54.12 -9.26
N SER A 128 -27.32 55.14 -9.04
CA SER A 128 -28.50 55.21 -8.20
C SER A 128 -29.67 54.48 -8.88
N MET A 129 -30.36 53.61 -8.15
CA MET A 129 -31.75 53.23 -8.47
C MET A 129 -32.57 53.13 -7.18
N ALA A 130 -33.54 54.03 -7.07
CA ALA A 130 -34.52 54.09 -6.00
C ALA A 130 -35.62 53.04 -6.24
N HIS A 131 -35.73 52.06 -5.34
CA HIS A 131 -36.91 51.20 -5.24
C HIS A 131 -37.72 51.51 -3.99
N HIS A 132 -38.95 51.90 -4.26
CA HIS A 132 -40.05 52.13 -3.33
C HIS A 132 -40.33 50.83 -2.53
N ARG A 133 -40.00 50.83 -1.23
CA ARG A 133 -40.38 49.75 -0.30
C ARG A 133 -41.48 50.25 0.63
N GLN A 134 -42.62 49.56 0.57
CA GLN A 134 -43.69 49.67 1.56
C GLN A 134 -43.15 49.21 2.92
N PHE A 135 -43.20 50.09 3.91
CA PHE A 135 -42.92 49.75 5.30
C PHE A 135 -44.11 48.95 5.86
N VAL A 136 -43.96 47.63 5.91
CA VAL A 136 -44.73 46.78 6.82
C VAL A 136 -44.11 46.97 8.19
N ILE A 137 -44.86 47.54 9.13
CA ILE A 137 -44.47 47.59 10.55
C ILE A 137 -44.50 46.14 11.04
N GLN A 138 -43.33 45.50 11.07
CA GLN A 138 -43.15 44.24 11.79
C GLN A 138 -43.12 44.59 13.27
N GLU A 139 -44.13 44.14 14.01
CA GLU A 139 -44.09 44.13 15.46
C GLU A 139 -42.90 43.24 15.87
N GLU A 140 -41.90 43.83 16.52
CA GLU A 140 -40.75 43.07 17.01
C GLU A 140 -41.25 42.07 18.06
N PRO A 141 -40.86 40.78 17.94
CA PRO A 141 -41.26 39.77 18.91
C PRO A 141 -40.81 40.19 20.30
N SER A 142 -41.70 40.03 21.27
CA SER A 142 -41.39 40.36 22.67
C SER A 142 -40.12 39.61 23.10
N PRO A 143 -39.22 40.22 23.89
CA PRO A 143 -38.05 39.54 24.43
C PRO A 143 -38.39 38.21 25.14
N MET A 144 -39.62 38.09 25.67
CA MET A 144 -40.13 36.86 26.27
C MET A 144 -40.45 35.77 25.24
N ASP A 145 -40.89 36.13 24.03
CA ASP A 145 -41.18 35.19 22.95
C ASP A 145 -39.87 34.60 22.41
N LEU A 146 -38.84 35.43 22.25
CA LEU A 146 -37.50 35.00 21.88
C LEU A 146 -36.88 34.06 22.93
N LEU A 147 -37.12 34.34 24.23
CA LEU A 147 -36.66 33.47 25.31
C LEU A 147 -37.39 32.11 25.31
N LEU A 148 -38.71 32.11 25.09
CA LEU A 148 -39.49 30.88 24.98
C LEU A 148 -39.06 30.04 23.78
N GLU A 149 -38.84 30.67 22.63
CA GLU A 149 -38.38 30.00 21.42
C GLU A 149 -37.01 29.35 21.63
N SER A 150 -36.10 30.05 22.32
CA SER A 150 -34.78 29.53 22.71
C SER A 150 -34.89 28.30 23.63
N ILE A 151 -35.80 28.31 24.60
CA ILE A 151 -36.04 27.19 25.52
C ILE A 151 -36.65 25.99 24.77
N HIS A 152 -37.56 26.24 23.84
CA HIS A 152 -38.14 25.18 23.01
C HIS A 152 -37.09 24.54 22.09
N LEU A 153 -36.19 25.34 21.50
CA LEU A 153 -35.07 24.86 20.70
C LEU A 153 -34.14 23.95 21.52
N LEU A 154 -33.70 24.42 22.69
CA LEU A 154 -32.84 23.66 23.62
C LEU A 154 -33.49 22.34 24.07
N ARG A 155 -34.81 22.34 24.27
CA ARG A 155 -35.54 21.12 24.66
C ARG A 155 -35.64 20.13 23.51
N GLY A 156 -35.75 20.60 22.27
CA GLY A 156 -35.69 19.79 21.05
C GLY A 156 -34.33 19.11 20.91
N ASP A 157 -33.26 19.88 20.99
CA ASP A 157 -31.89 19.39 20.87
C ASP A 157 -31.56 18.34 21.94
N MET A 158 -31.99 18.57 23.18
CA MET A 158 -31.78 17.62 24.27
C MET A 158 -32.56 16.31 24.06
N LEU A 159 -33.75 16.34 23.45
CA LEU A 159 -34.50 15.13 23.12
C LEU A 159 -33.82 14.35 21.99
N GLU A 160 -33.30 15.03 20.97
CA GLU A 160 -32.55 14.41 19.89
C GLU A 160 -31.29 13.72 20.41
N VAL A 161 -30.53 14.38 21.30
CA VAL A 161 -29.35 13.78 21.94
C VAL A 161 -29.70 12.52 22.73
N LYS A 162 -30.80 12.53 23.50
CA LYS A 162 -31.26 11.35 24.24
C LYS A 162 -31.66 10.21 23.30
N GLN A 163 -32.28 10.53 22.16
CA GLN A 163 -32.70 9.54 21.17
C GLN A 163 -31.51 8.94 20.41
N ARG A 164 -30.46 9.74 20.15
CA ARG A 164 -29.18 9.26 19.61
C ARG A 164 -28.46 8.35 20.60
N LEU A 165 -28.41 8.70 21.88
CA LEU A 165 -27.81 7.87 22.92
C LEU A 165 -28.55 6.53 23.07
N SER A 166 -29.88 6.52 23.11
CA SER A 166 -30.65 5.27 23.20
C SER A 166 -30.48 4.39 21.95
N SER A 167 -30.34 5.00 20.77
CA SER A 167 -30.06 4.27 19.53
C SER A 167 -28.68 3.63 19.54
N ILE A 168 -27.68 4.32 20.10
CA ILE A 168 -26.32 3.78 20.29
C ILE A 168 -26.35 2.61 21.27
N GLU A 169 -26.98 2.76 22.44
CA GLU A 169 -27.11 1.68 23.44
C GLU A 169 -27.83 0.44 22.88
N THR A 170 -28.88 0.66 22.09
CA THR A 170 -29.62 -0.42 21.41
C THR A 170 -28.77 -1.11 20.34
N SER A 171 -27.94 -0.34 19.61
CA SER A 171 -27.03 -0.88 18.59
C SER A 171 -25.87 -1.68 19.19
N MET A 172 -25.40 -1.31 20.39
CA MET A 172 -24.35 -2.04 21.10
C MET A 172 -24.85 -3.37 21.68
N SER A 173 -26.11 -3.45 22.08
CA SER A 173 -26.71 -4.69 22.63
C SER A 173 -26.99 -5.77 21.58
N ARG A 174 -26.92 -5.48 20.28
CA ARG A 174 -27.15 -6.46 19.18
C ARG A 174 -25.87 -7.10 18.63
N ARG A 175 -24.71 -6.91 19.24
CA ARG A 175 -23.51 -7.64 18.84
C ARG A 175 -23.64 -9.10 19.29
N HIS A 176 -23.66 -10.02 18.32
CA HIS A 176 -23.55 -11.45 18.56
C HIS A 176 -22.39 -11.75 19.51
N PRO A 177 -22.53 -12.72 20.43
CA PRO A 177 -21.41 -13.17 21.25
C PRO A 177 -20.30 -13.66 20.31
N SER A 178 -19.23 -12.88 20.22
CA SER A 178 -18.01 -13.34 19.56
C SER A 178 -17.49 -14.54 20.34
N PRO A 179 -16.84 -15.52 19.68
CA PRO A 179 -16.17 -16.61 20.39
C PRO A 179 -15.25 -16.02 21.47
N PRO A 180 -15.10 -16.70 22.62
CA PRO A 180 -14.30 -16.21 23.74
C PRO A 180 -12.91 -15.85 23.23
N ARG A 181 -12.58 -14.55 23.25
CA ARG A 181 -11.24 -14.08 22.90
C ARG A 181 -10.28 -14.68 23.95
N GLY A 182 -9.21 -15.34 23.51
CA GLY A 182 -8.19 -15.92 24.38
C GLY A 182 -7.60 -14.90 25.36
N LEU A 183 -6.88 -15.40 26.38
CA LEU A 183 -6.32 -14.61 27.48
C LEU A 183 -5.50 -13.38 26.99
N ALA A 184 -4.84 -13.46 25.83
CA ALA A 184 -4.21 -12.31 25.15
C ALA A 184 -5.12 -11.07 24.99
N ALA A 185 -6.42 -11.22 24.72
CA ALA A 185 -7.35 -10.09 24.63
C ALA A 185 -7.73 -9.50 25.99
N GLN A 186 -7.65 -10.30 27.07
CA GLN A 186 -7.75 -9.77 28.44
C GLN A 186 -6.51 -8.95 28.82
N ARG A 187 -5.32 -9.28 28.27
CA ARG A 187 -4.08 -8.52 28.52
C ARG A 187 -4.14 -7.11 27.94
N GLY A 188 -4.52 -6.96 26.67
CA GLY A 188 -4.49 -5.65 25.99
C GLY A 188 -5.71 -4.73 26.21
N GLY A 189 -6.81 -5.24 26.74
CA GLY A 189 -8.10 -4.53 26.74
C GLY A 189 -8.18 -3.29 27.63
N ARG A 190 -7.32 -3.18 28.66
CA ARG A 190 -7.38 -2.07 29.64
C ARG A 190 -6.65 -0.79 29.20
N ILE A 191 -5.70 -0.86 28.26
CA ILE A 191 -4.88 0.31 27.88
C ILE A 191 -5.47 1.10 26.72
N ALA A 192 -6.15 0.42 25.79
CA ALA A 192 -6.62 1.05 24.54
C ALA A 192 -7.64 2.19 24.75
N HIS A 193 -8.23 2.32 25.93
CA HIS A 193 -9.20 3.39 26.23
C HIS A 193 -8.61 4.67 26.84
N ASP A 194 -7.38 4.64 27.38
CA ASP A 194 -6.80 5.80 28.09
C ASP A 194 -5.70 6.54 27.30
N SER A 195 -5.34 6.07 26.10
CA SER A 195 -4.23 6.64 25.30
C SER A 195 -4.64 7.67 24.24
N ASP A 196 -5.92 8.04 24.16
CA ASP A 196 -6.45 8.92 23.09
C ASP A 196 -6.09 10.41 23.26
N ALA A 197 -5.47 10.84 24.37
CA ALA A 197 -5.19 12.25 24.61
C ALA A 197 -3.77 12.74 24.20
N ASP A 198 -2.77 11.85 24.04
CA ASP A 198 -1.36 12.25 23.85
C ASP A 198 -0.66 11.64 22.60
N SER A 199 -1.40 10.92 21.76
CA SER A 199 -0.84 10.11 20.65
C SER A 199 -0.89 10.80 19.28
N ALA A 200 -0.83 12.14 19.24
CA ALA A 200 -0.91 12.93 18.00
C ALA A 200 0.28 12.79 17.03
N ALA A 201 1.28 11.93 17.30
CA ALA A 201 2.46 11.79 16.45
C ALA A 201 2.89 10.35 16.09
N ALA A 202 2.23 9.29 16.59
CA ALA A 202 2.74 7.93 16.43
C ALA A 202 1.76 6.86 15.91
N ASP A 203 0.43 7.07 15.96
CA ASP A 203 -0.51 5.97 15.67
C ASP A 203 -1.56 6.33 14.61
N SER A 204 -1.26 6.02 13.35
CA SER A 204 -2.24 5.79 12.28
C SER A 204 -2.15 4.34 11.80
N ALA A 205 -2.42 3.43 12.72
CA ALA A 205 -2.67 2.02 12.40
C ALA A 205 -3.74 1.51 13.35
N THR A 206 -4.96 2.00 13.11
CA THR A 206 -6.20 1.38 13.59
C THR A 206 -6.60 0.35 12.54
N THR A 207 -6.86 -0.87 13.01
CA THR A 207 -7.25 -2.02 12.21
C THR A 207 -8.61 -1.81 11.55
N THR A 208 -8.60 -1.30 10.32
CA THR A 208 -9.67 -1.46 9.34
C THR A 208 -9.16 -2.38 8.23
N ASP A 209 -9.92 -3.43 7.95
CA ASP A 209 -9.66 -4.38 6.88
C ASP A 209 -9.70 -3.62 5.55
N PHE A 210 -8.50 -3.29 5.03
CA PHE A 210 -8.35 -2.37 3.92
C PHE A 210 -8.70 -3.04 2.59
N SER A 211 -9.99 -3.01 2.30
CA SER A 211 -10.35 -2.42 1.03
C SER A 211 -10.30 -0.91 1.11
N THR A 212 -10.31 -0.26 -0.03
CA THR A 212 -10.11 1.16 -0.35
C THR A 212 -10.90 2.25 0.44
N ASP A 213 -11.33 1.99 1.67
CA ASP A 213 -11.77 2.97 2.65
C ASP A 213 -10.58 3.32 3.56
N MET A 214 -9.76 4.26 3.08
CA MET A 214 -8.90 5.05 3.95
C MET A 214 -9.86 5.90 4.76
N ASP A 215 -10.07 5.49 6.00
CA ASP A 215 -10.74 6.27 7.03
C ASP A 215 -10.16 7.68 7.01
N ASP A 216 -11.02 8.66 6.72
CA ASP A 216 -10.67 10.07 6.70
C ASP A 216 -10.32 10.46 8.13
N GLY A 217 -9.02 10.62 8.41
CA GLY A 217 -8.54 11.03 9.72
C GLY A 217 -9.28 12.27 10.23
N PRO A 218 -9.42 12.44 11.56
CA PRO A 218 -10.35 13.38 12.20
C PRO A 218 -10.04 14.88 11.99
N GLY A 219 -9.19 15.24 11.03
CA GLY A 219 -8.81 16.60 10.69
C GLY A 219 -9.27 17.10 9.30
N SER A 220 -9.92 16.26 8.49
CA SER A 220 -10.57 16.78 7.27
C SER A 220 -11.88 17.45 7.69
N ALA A 221 -11.80 18.76 7.96
CA ALA A 221 -12.94 19.61 8.25
C ALA A 221 -14.14 19.20 7.40
N ALA A 222 -15.25 18.93 8.09
CA ALA A 222 -16.51 18.46 7.55
C ALA A 222 -16.91 19.27 6.29
N ASP A 223 -16.49 18.79 5.12
CA ASP A 223 -17.14 19.14 3.87
C ASP A 223 -18.51 18.45 3.96
N GLU A 224 -19.50 19.19 4.45
CA GLU A 224 -20.88 18.75 4.65
C GLU A 224 -21.35 17.94 3.44
N ASP A 225 -21.40 16.62 3.60
CA ASP A 225 -21.84 15.69 2.56
C ASP A 225 -23.34 15.90 2.35
N ASP A 226 -23.72 16.37 1.16
CA ASP A 226 -25.11 16.70 0.82
C ASP A 226 -25.97 15.42 0.76
N GLY A 227 -26.46 14.96 1.92
CA GLY A 227 -27.71 14.23 2.16
C GLY A 227 -27.92 12.85 1.53
N VAL A 228 -27.16 12.43 0.52
CA VAL A 228 -27.30 11.10 -0.10
C VAL A 228 -26.28 10.17 0.53
N THR A 229 -26.66 9.55 1.64
CA THR A 229 -25.83 8.52 2.26
C THR A 229 -25.74 7.31 1.32
N LEU A 230 -24.51 6.97 0.90
CA LEU A 230 -24.22 5.77 0.08
C LEU A 230 -24.73 4.45 0.72
N ALA A 231 -25.16 4.50 1.98
CA ALA A 231 -25.70 3.39 2.75
C ALA A 231 -27.14 2.99 2.38
N SER A 232 -27.89 3.84 1.67
CA SER A 232 -29.31 3.57 1.37
C SER A 232 -29.53 2.56 0.23
N VAL A 233 -28.50 2.28 -0.57
CA VAL A 233 -28.61 1.37 -1.72
C VAL A 233 -28.07 -0.02 -1.36
N ASP A 234 -28.88 -1.05 -1.58
CA ASP A 234 -28.52 -2.46 -1.40
C ASP A 234 -27.55 -2.94 -2.49
N VAL A 235 -26.31 -2.48 -2.36
CA VAL A 235 -25.15 -2.85 -3.20
C VAL A 235 -24.11 -3.48 -2.30
N SER A 236 -23.65 -4.69 -2.67
CA SER A 236 -22.61 -5.37 -1.89
C SER A 236 -21.31 -4.56 -1.87
N ALA A 237 -20.46 -4.76 -0.86
CA ALA A 237 -19.17 -4.08 -0.77
C ALA A 237 -18.29 -4.33 -2.02
N LYS A 238 -18.38 -5.52 -2.61
CA LYS A 238 -17.64 -5.90 -3.84
C LYS A 238 -18.14 -5.09 -5.05
N GLU A 239 -19.45 -5.03 -5.27
CA GLU A 239 -20.06 -4.28 -6.36
C GLU A 239 -19.78 -2.78 -6.22
N ARG A 240 -19.88 -2.24 -5.00
CA ARG A 240 -19.57 -0.83 -4.71
C ARG A 240 -18.13 -0.49 -5.09
N ARG A 241 -17.16 -1.35 -4.77
CA ARG A 241 -15.74 -1.16 -5.15
C ARG A 241 -15.55 -1.23 -6.67
N ALA A 242 -16.22 -2.16 -7.34
CA ALA A 242 -16.18 -2.28 -8.80
C ALA A 242 -16.73 -1.01 -9.47
N LEU A 243 -17.90 -0.52 -9.03
CA LEU A 243 -18.50 0.73 -9.51
C LEU A 243 -17.63 1.94 -9.21
N GLN A 244 -17.09 2.07 -8.00
CA GLN A 244 -16.21 3.19 -7.65
C GLN A 244 -14.94 3.20 -8.52
N THR A 245 -14.35 2.02 -8.77
CA THR A 245 -13.19 1.88 -9.67
C THR A 245 -13.57 2.29 -11.09
N TYR A 246 -14.72 1.85 -11.59
CA TYR A 246 -15.23 2.19 -12.92
C TYR A 246 -15.49 3.69 -13.07
N VAL A 247 -16.16 4.31 -12.09
CA VAL A 247 -16.40 5.77 -12.03
C VAL A 247 -15.08 6.53 -12.03
N THR A 248 -14.11 6.10 -11.21
CA THR A 248 -12.76 6.71 -11.18
C THR A 248 -12.05 6.62 -12.54
N GLN A 249 -12.12 5.46 -13.20
CA GLN A 249 -11.56 5.29 -14.55
C GLN A 249 -12.28 6.16 -15.57
N THR A 250 -13.60 6.31 -15.45
CA THR A 250 -14.41 7.17 -16.32
C THR A 250 -14.05 8.64 -16.15
N THR A 251 -13.84 9.11 -14.92
CA THR A 251 -13.28 10.44 -14.63
C THR A 251 -11.95 10.63 -15.35
N ARG A 252 -11.02 9.68 -15.22
CA ARG A 252 -9.71 9.76 -15.89
C ARG A 252 -9.80 9.74 -17.41
N ARG A 253 -10.72 8.96 -17.99
CA ARG A 253 -10.98 8.92 -19.44
C ARG A 253 -11.52 10.25 -19.95
N LEU A 254 -12.56 10.79 -19.30
CA LEU A 254 -13.16 12.08 -19.66
C LEU A 254 -12.16 13.24 -19.55
N CYS A 255 -11.26 13.19 -18.57
CA CYS A 255 -10.21 14.18 -18.39
C CYS A 255 -8.94 13.87 -19.22
N ASN A 256 -8.91 12.80 -20.01
CA ASN A 256 -7.73 12.35 -20.77
C ASN A 256 -6.43 12.27 -19.94
N VAL A 257 -6.48 11.54 -18.81
CA VAL A 257 -5.35 11.32 -17.88
C VAL A 257 -5.21 9.84 -17.48
N VAL A 258 -5.59 8.92 -18.37
CA VAL A 258 -5.42 7.48 -18.12
C VAL A 258 -3.93 7.15 -18.05
N GLY A 259 -3.47 6.67 -16.88
CA GLY A 259 -2.07 6.34 -16.63
C GLY A 259 -1.10 7.53 -16.57
N ARG A 260 -1.60 8.77 -16.57
CA ARG A 260 -0.78 9.99 -16.57
C ARG A 260 -0.93 10.78 -15.26
N ARG A 261 0.05 11.65 -14.99
CA ARG A 261 -0.04 12.67 -13.92
C ARG A 261 -1.17 13.64 -14.25
N TRP A 262 -1.86 14.12 -13.22
CA TRP A 262 -2.85 15.18 -13.39
C TRP A 262 -2.15 16.46 -13.88
N PRO A 263 -2.64 17.07 -14.96
CA PRO A 263 -2.12 18.33 -15.48
C PRO A 263 -2.39 19.47 -14.49
N ASP A 264 -1.74 20.59 -14.73
CA ASP A 264 -2.13 21.86 -14.11
C ASP A 264 -3.57 22.23 -14.52
N PRO A 265 -4.49 22.51 -13.57
CA PRO A 265 -5.85 22.93 -13.89
C PRO A 265 -5.93 24.25 -14.66
N ASP A 266 -4.92 25.10 -14.59
CA ASP A 266 -4.92 26.42 -15.23
C ASP A 266 -4.48 26.37 -16.71
N ILE A 267 -3.93 25.23 -17.16
CA ILE A 267 -3.50 25.04 -18.54
C ILE A 267 -4.65 24.38 -19.33
N PRO A 268 -5.33 25.11 -20.23
CA PRO A 268 -6.37 24.51 -21.06
C PRO A 268 -5.75 23.46 -21.99
N ARG A 269 -6.38 22.29 -22.04
CA ARG A 269 -5.95 21.19 -22.93
C ARG A 269 -7.02 20.95 -23.97
N MET A 270 -6.65 20.93 -25.24
CA MET A 270 -7.57 20.61 -26.33
C MET A 270 -7.38 19.18 -26.80
N ASN A 271 -8.48 18.51 -27.13
CA ASN A 271 -8.47 17.24 -27.83
C ASN A 271 -8.09 17.49 -29.29
N ALA A 272 -6.99 16.90 -29.75
CA ALA A 272 -6.51 17.09 -31.13
C ALA A 272 -7.54 16.64 -32.18
N VAL A 273 -8.37 15.64 -31.87
CA VAL A 273 -9.35 15.06 -32.79
C VAL A 273 -10.65 15.87 -32.79
N THR A 274 -11.21 16.15 -31.60
CA THR A 274 -12.52 16.81 -31.51
C THR A 274 -12.43 18.33 -31.44
N GLN A 275 -11.24 18.90 -31.23
CA GLN A 275 -11.00 20.32 -30.95
C GLN A 275 -11.74 20.83 -29.69
N GLU A 276 -12.26 19.93 -28.86
CA GLU A 276 -12.91 20.28 -27.59
C GLU A 276 -11.89 20.42 -26.46
N VAL A 277 -12.14 21.34 -25.54
CA VAL A 277 -11.33 21.50 -24.33
C VAL A 277 -11.63 20.37 -23.37
N TYR A 278 -10.61 19.62 -22.95
CA TYR A 278 -10.75 18.62 -21.89
C TYR A 278 -11.14 19.29 -20.59
N ILE A 279 -12.16 18.74 -19.94
CA ILE A 279 -12.56 19.16 -18.61
C ILE A 279 -11.50 18.67 -17.62
N THR A 280 -10.92 19.58 -16.86
CA THR A 280 -9.93 19.25 -15.81
C THR A 280 -10.53 19.59 -14.44
N PRO A 281 -10.47 18.70 -13.44
CA PRO A 281 -11.00 18.99 -12.11
C PRO A 281 -10.22 20.13 -11.45
N LYS A 282 -10.91 21.04 -10.76
CA LYS A 282 -10.28 22.07 -9.92
C LYS A 282 -10.02 21.49 -8.55
N PHE A 283 -8.88 20.82 -8.36
CA PHE A 283 -8.54 20.18 -7.09
C PHE A 283 -8.28 21.15 -5.94
N VAL A 284 -8.02 22.43 -6.23
CA VAL A 284 -7.93 23.49 -5.20
C VAL A 284 -9.31 23.70 -4.55
N SER A 285 -10.38 23.71 -5.34
CA SER A 285 -11.75 23.81 -4.86
C SER A 285 -12.29 22.49 -4.29
N ASN A 286 -13.43 22.54 -3.59
CA ASN A 286 -14.12 21.36 -3.08
C ASN A 286 -15.06 20.73 -4.13
N VAL A 287 -15.78 19.68 -3.75
CA VAL A 287 -16.76 18.99 -4.61
C VAL A 287 -17.98 19.85 -4.95
N LYS A 288 -18.28 20.87 -4.14
CA LYS A 288 -19.43 21.76 -4.30
C LYS A 288 -19.18 22.88 -5.32
N ASP A 289 -17.93 23.10 -5.72
CA ASP A 289 -17.58 24.05 -6.78
C ASP A 289 -18.40 23.73 -8.05
N PRO A 290 -19.11 24.72 -8.65
CA PRO A 290 -19.99 24.48 -9.80
C PRO A 290 -19.30 23.78 -10.97
N HIS A 291 -18.01 24.04 -11.20
CA HIS A 291 -17.22 23.38 -12.23
C HIS A 291 -17.00 21.90 -11.91
N ASN A 292 -16.63 21.59 -10.67
CA ASN A 292 -16.44 20.22 -10.21
C ASN A 292 -17.79 19.48 -10.19
N ALA A 293 -18.86 20.08 -9.67
CA ALA A 293 -20.19 19.49 -9.65
C ALA A 293 -20.69 19.13 -11.06
N ALA A 294 -20.49 20.03 -12.04
CA ALA A 294 -20.83 19.76 -13.44
C ALA A 294 -20.00 18.61 -14.03
N LEU A 295 -18.70 18.56 -13.76
CA LEU A 295 -17.83 17.44 -14.16
C LEU A 295 -18.31 16.12 -13.55
N LEU A 296 -18.56 16.07 -12.24
CA LEU A 296 -18.96 14.84 -11.54
C LEU A 296 -20.31 14.32 -12.02
N ARG A 297 -21.25 15.22 -12.33
CA ARG A 297 -22.51 14.85 -12.97
C ARG A 297 -22.27 14.25 -14.37
N LYS A 298 -21.45 14.88 -15.21
CA LYS A 298 -21.08 14.34 -16.53
C LYS A 298 -20.39 12.97 -16.45
N VAL A 299 -19.53 12.76 -15.45
CA VAL A 299 -18.91 11.46 -15.17
C VAL A 299 -19.97 10.42 -14.85
N ALA A 300 -20.91 10.74 -13.95
CA ALA A 300 -21.98 9.83 -13.56
C ALA A 300 -22.92 9.51 -14.72
N GLU A 301 -23.32 10.51 -15.51
CA GLU A 301 -24.14 10.31 -16.71
C GLU A 301 -23.45 9.41 -17.74
N ARG A 302 -22.15 9.64 -17.98
CA ARG A 302 -21.36 8.81 -18.89
C ARG A 302 -21.23 7.39 -18.38
N ALA A 303 -20.93 7.22 -17.09
CA ALA A 303 -20.83 5.90 -16.46
C ALA A 303 -22.18 5.18 -16.51
N PHE A 304 -23.28 5.87 -16.20
CA PHE A 304 -24.64 5.32 -16.27
C PHE A 304 -24.98 4.85 -17.68
N ALA A 305 -24.72 5.66 -18.70
CA ALA A 305 -24.97 5.30 -20.10
C ALA A 305 -24.12 4.11 -20.56
N GLU A 306 -22.85 4.03 -20.17
CA GLU A 306 -21.98 2.88 -20.49
C GLU A 306 -22.41 1.60 -19.75
N LEU A 307 -22.91 1.72 -18.52
CA LEU A 307 -23.40 0.60 -17.71
C LEU A 307 -24.82 0.12 -18.11
N GLN A 308 -25.52 0.83 -19.00
CA GLN A 308 -26.73 0.28 -19.63
C GLN A 308 -26.39 -0.90 -20.55
N ASP A 309 -25.17 -0.93 -21.09
CA ASP A 309 -24.66 -2.02 -21.90
C ASP A 309 -24.03 -3.09 -21.00
N ARG A 310 -24.71 -4.23 -20.87
CA ARG A 310 -24.29 -5.34 -20.01
C ARG A 310 -22.93 -5.91 -20.41
N ASP A 311 -22.55 -5.80 -21.69
CA ASP A 311 -21.27 -6.31 -22.17
C ASP A 311 -20.09 -5.45 -21.70
N LYS A 312 -20.36 -4.25 -21.20
CA LYS A 312 -19.36 -3.30 -20.69
C LYS A 312 -19.24 -3.29 -19.17
N TRP A 313 -19.91 -4.20 -18.47
CA TRP A 313 -19.89 -4.22 -17.02
C TRP A 313 -18.49 -4.53 -16.46
N PRO A 314 -18.00 -3.77 -15.47
CA PRO A 314 -16.77 -4.11 -14.78
C PRO A 314 -16.88 -5.46 -14.06
N GLU A 315 -15.76 -6.16 -13.99
CA GLU A 315 -15.62 -7.40 -13.24
C GLU A 315 -16.00 -7.16 -11.76
N GLY A 316 -16.94 -7.96 -11.25
CA GLY A 316 -17.43 -7.86 -9.87
C GLY A 316 -18.84 -7.28 -9.71
N LEU A 317 -19.47 -6.82 -10.80
CA LEU A 317 -20.93 -6.62 -10.85
C LEU A 317 -21.64 -7.95 -11.15
N ASP A 318 -22.76 -8.23 -10.48
CA ASP A 318 -23.57 -9.41 -10.74
C ASP A 318 -24.56 -9.18 -11.90
N PRO A 319 -24.35 -9.79 -13.09
CA PRO A 319 -25.21 -9.60 -14.26
C PRO A 319 -26.68 -10.01 -14.03
N GLN A 320 -26.93 -10.89 -13.05
CA GLN A 320 -28.25 -11.45 -12.79
C GLN A 320 -29.13 -10.53 -11.95
N ARG A 321 -28.53 -9.79 -10.99
CA ARG A 321 -29.26 -8.93 -10.04
C ARG A 321 -29.78 -7.64 -10.68
N GLY A 322 -29.25 -7.26 -11.85
CA GLY A 322 -29.53 -5.99 -12.51
C GLY A 322 -28.91 -4.79 -11.77
N PRO A 323 -28.83 -3.62 -12.39
CA PRO A 323 -28.24 -2.45 -11.73
C PRO A 323 -29.18 -1.94 -10.64
N SER A 324 -28.88 -2.23 -9.36
CA SER A 324 -29.59 -1.67 -8.21
C SER A 324 -29.22 -0.20 -7.92
N PHE A 325 -28.44 0.43 -8.81
CA PHE A 325 -27.93 1.78 -8.67
C PHE A 325 -28.60 2.75 -9.64
N ASP A 326 -28.85 3.96 -9.17
CA ASP A 326 -29.39 5.06 -9.97
C ASP A 326 -28.28 6.08 -10.33
N LEU A 327 -28.64 7.10 -11.11
CA LEU A 327 -27.73 8.18 -11.46
C LEU A 327 -27.24 8.94 -10.22
N ALA A 328 -28.11 9.13 -9.22
CA ALA A 328 -27.76 9.83 -7.98
C ALA A 328 -26.66 9.09 -7.20
N TYR A 329 -26.74 7.77 -7.12
CA TYR A 329 -25.73 6.91 -6.52
C TYR A 329 -24.39 7.02 -7.24
N LEU A 330 -24.38 7.03 -8.59
CA LEU A 330 -23.16 7.22 -9.36
C LEU A 330 -22.56 8.63 -9.17
N VAL A 331 -23.39 9.66 -8.99
CA VAL A 331 -22.90 11.01 -8.60
C VAL A 331 -22.24 10.98 -7.23
N ALA A 332 -22.83 10.30 -6.24
CA ALA A 332 -22.24 10.14 -4.92
C ALA A 332 -20.89 9.37 -4.98
N LEU A 333 -20.82 8.30 -5.77
CA LEU A 333 -19.55 7.61 -6.03
C LEU A 333 -18.53 8.48 -6.76
N ALA A 334 -18.96 9.37 -7.67
CA ALA A 334 -18.09 10.31 -8.35
C ALA A 334 -17.51 11.34 -7.36
N LYS A 335 -18.32 11.88 -6.44
CA LYS A 335 -17.86 12.74 -5.33
C LYS A 335 -16.80 12.04 -4.47
N LYS A 336 -17.06 10.81 -4.03
CA LYS A 336 -16.08 10.01 -3.27
C LYS A 336 -14.78 9.78 -4.05
N SER A 337 -14.91 9.47 -5.35
CA SER A 337 -13.76 9.29 -6.25
C SER A 337 -12.97 10.59 -6.42
N PHE A 338 -13.63 11.74 -6.50
CA PHE A 338 -12.98 13.05 -6.57
C PHE A 338 -12.09 13.31 -5.35
N ASN A 339 -12.58 13.03 -4.13
CA ASN A 339 -11.78 13.23 -2.91
C ASN A 339 -10.51 12.36 -2.92
N SER A 340 -10.63 11.10 -3.35
CA SER A 340 -9.48 10.21 -3.53
C SER A 340 -8.50 10.74 -4.60
N LEU A 341 -9.00 11.24 -5.73
CA LEU A 341 -8.18 11.84 -6.79
C LEU A 341 -7.49 13.14 -6.33
N LYS A 342 -8.20 13.98 -5.57
CA LYS A 342 -7.69 15.23 -4.97
C LYS A 342 -6.56 14.93 -4.00
N LYS A 343 -6.68 13.88 -3.18
CA LYS A 343 -5.59 13.41 -2.29
C LYS A 343 -4.36 13.01 -3.11
N GLY A 344 -4.53 12.18 -4.14
CA GLY A 344 -3.43 11.80 -5.03
C GLY A 344 -2.80 12.97 -5.79
N TRP A 345 -3.58 14.00 -6.13
CA TRP A 345 -3.05 15.24 -6.70
C TRP A 345 -2.22 16.04 -5.69
N LYS A 346 -2.70 16.17 -4.43
CA LYS A 346 -1.94 16.84 -3.35
C LYS A 346 -0.62 16.13 -3.07
N GLU A 347 -0.61 14.80 -3.00
CA GLU A 347 0.61 13.99 -2.84
C GLU A 347 1.65 14.33 -3.91
N VAL A 348 1.22 14.58 -5.14
CA VAL A 348 2.11 14.87 -6.26
C VAL A 348 2.61 16.32 -6.25
N GLN A 349 1.85 17.26 -5.68
CA GLN A 349 2.25 18.67 -5.58
C GLN A 349 3.09 18.97 -4.35
N GLN A 350 2.92 18.21 -3.26
CA GLN A 350 3.57 18.44 -1.98
C GLN A 350 4.52 17.29 -1.66
N ILE A 351 5.83 17.51 -1.81
CA ILE A 351 6.88 16.50 -1.59
C ILE A 351 6.75 15.86 -0.20
N GLU A 352 6.51 16.65 0.85
CA GLU A 352 6.34 16.16 2.22
C GLU A 352 5.15 15.19 2.35
N VAL A 353 4.04 15.50 1.70
CA VAL A 353 2.86 14.62 1.67
C VAL A 353 3.15 13.35 0.87
N ALA A 354 3.92 13.44 -0.21
CA ALA A 354 4.38 12.27 -0.97
C ALA A 354 5.23 11.34 -0.10
N ILE A 355 6.19 11.89 0.65
CA ILE A 355 7.08 11.16 1.56
C ILE A 355 6.25 10.49 2.66
N SER A 356 5.35 11.23 3.31
CA SER A 356 4.47 10.70 4.36
C SER A 356 3.56 9.58 3.83
N ALA A 357 2.92 9.79 2.67
CA ALA A 357 2.08 8.78 2.03
C ALA A 357 2.86 7.53 1.66
N ASP A 358 4.09 7.67 1.16
CA ASP A 358 4.94 6.52 0.85
C ASP A 358 5.35 5.74 2.10
N THR A 359 5.76 6.44 3.17
CA THR A 359 6.04 5.85 4.48
C THR A 359 4.84 5.09 5.02
N ASN A 360 3.64 5.66 4.94
CA ASN A 360 2.41 4.99 5.36
C ASN A 360 2.13 3.74 4.53
N ARG A 361 2.30 3.80 3.20
CA ARG A 361 2.18 2.62 2.32
C ARG A 361 3.20 1.54 2.67
N ARG A 362 4.45 1.91 2.98
CA ARG A 362 5.50 0.98 3.42
C ARG A 362 5.12 0.32 4.74
N ASN A 363 4.74 1.11 5.74
CA ASN A 363 4.33 0.61 7.06
C ASN A 363 3.11 -0.33 6.97
N HIS A 364 2.12 0.02 6.15
CA HIS A 364 0.97 -0.83 5.90
C HIS A 364 1.36 -2.16 5.24
N ARG A 365 2.25 -2.15 4.22
CA ARG A 365 2.77 -3.39 3.63
C ARG A 365 3.50 -4.25 4.65
N ARG A 366 4.37 -3.66 5.49
CA ARG A 366 5.09 -4.37 6.55
C ARG A 366 4.12 -5.00 7.55
N MET A 367 3.12 -4.26 8.00
CA MET A 367 2.05 -4.76 8.89
C MET A 367 1.28 -5.93 8.27
N MET A 368 0.81 -5.80 7.02
CA MET A 368 0.07 -6.87 6.35
C MET A 368 0.91 -8.13 6.13
N ARG A 369 2.22 -7.99 5.91
CA ARG A 369 3.14 -9.14 5.86
C ARG A 369 3.25 -9.82 7.22
N ARG A 370 3.44 -9.07 8.31
CA ARG A 370 3.47 -9.64 9.66
C ARG A 370 2.18 -10.36 10.01
N LYS A 371 1.03 -9.78 9.66
CA LYS A 371 -0.28 -10.43 9.86
C LYS A 371 -0.38 -11.77 9.12
N ARG A 372 -0.05 -11.79 7.82
CA ARG A 372 -0.02 -13.04 7.03
C ARG A 372 0.99 -14.05 7.58
N LYS A 373 2.12 -13.55 8.08
CA LYS A 373 3.16 -14.37 8.72
C LYS A 373 2.62 -15.02 9.99
N SER A 374 1.97 -14.27 10.89
CA SER A 374 1.33 -14.83 12.08
C SER A 374 0.23 -15.82 11.73
N GLU A 375 -0.59 -15.56 10.70
CA GLU A 375 -1.60 -16.51 10.23
C GLU A 375 -0.95 -17.83 9.75
N THR A 376 0.12 -17.74 8.96
CA THR A 376 0.85 -18.92 8.46
C THR A 376 1.51 -19.70 9.61
N LEU A 377 2.09 -19.01 10.60
CA LEU A 377 2.66 -19.65 11.78
C LEU A 377 1.59 -20.31 12.66
N ALA A 378 0.41 -19.70 12.78
CA ALA A 378 -0.71 -20.29 13.51
C ALA A 378 -1.21 -21.60 12.89
N GLU A 379 -1.11 -21.76 11.56
CA GLU A 379 -1.42 -23.02 10.88
C GLU A 379 -0.44 -24.15 11.25
N ALA A 380 0.85 -23.83 11.44
CA ALA A 380 1.88 -24.80 11.82
C ALA A 380 2.00 -25.03 13.34
N LEU A 381 1.32 -24.20 14.15
CA LEU A 381 1.48 -24.16 15.60
C LEU A 381 1.26 -25.52 16.25
N ASN A 382 0.19 -26.24 15.91
CA ASN A 382 -0.14 -27.51 16.59
C ASN A 382 0.92 -28.58 16.35
N THR A 383 1.49 -28.61 15.14
CA THR A 383 2.57 -29.55 14.81
C THR A 383 3.84 -29.18 15.57
N PHE A 384 4.19 -27.89 15.59
CA PHE A 384 5.35 -27.39 16.35
C PHE A 384 5.21 -27.68 17.84
N ALA A 385 4.04 -27.40 18.42
CA ALA A 385 3.74 -27.63 19.82
C ALA A 385 3.91 -29.10 20.22
N ALA A 386 3.41 -30.02 19.38
CA ALA A 386 3.52 -31.45 19.61
C ALA A 386 4.96 -31.96 19.53
N GLU A 387 5.74 -31.48 18.57
CA GLU A 387 7.15 -31.87 18.39
C GLU A 387 8.05 -31.38 19.52
N HIS A 388 7.75 -30.20 20.09
CA HIS A 388 8.54 -29.57 21.14
C HIS A 388 7.95 -29.75 22.55
N ALA A 389 6.88 -30.53 22.71
CA ALA A 389 6.15 -30.72 23.97
C ALA A 389 5.75 -29.40 24.67
N LEU A 390 5.36 -28.41 23.88
CA LEU A 390 4.91 -27.10 24.35
C LEU A 390 3.38 -27.03 24.36
N ASP A 391 2.82 -26.20 25.25
CA ASP A 391 1.38 -25.92 25.24
C ASP A 391 1.00 -25.08 24.00
N PRO A 392 0.09 -25.59 23.13
CA PRO A 392 -0.43 -24.82 22.01
C PRO A 392 -1.08 -23.49 22.42
N ALA A 393 -1.79 -23.45 23.56
CA ALA A 393 -2.50 -22.26 23.99
C ALA A 393 -1.54 -21.11 24.28
N MET A 394 -0.38 -21.42 24.86
CA MET A 394 0.71 -20.48 25.07
C MET A 394 1.29 -19.97 23.75
N LEU A 395 1.56 -20.86 22.79
CA LEU A 395 2.12 -20.47 21.49
C LEU A 395 1.18 -19.55 20.71
N ILE A 396 -0.15 -19.70 20.85
CA ILE A 396 -1.12 -18.81 20.20
C ILE A 396 -0.90 -17.36 20.66
N GLU A 397 -0.52 -17.13 21.91
CA GLU A 397 -0.28 -15.79 22.44
C GLU A 397 1.08 -15.23 22.01
N ILE A 398 2.05 -16.11 21.77
CA ILE A 398 3.38 -15.77 21.26
C ILE A 398 3.33 -15.41 19.76
N ILE A 399 2.49 -16.06 18.97
CA ILE A 399 2.32 -15.76 17.54
C ILE A 399 1.44 -14.51 17.39
N HIS A 400 2.03 -13.36 17.68
CA HIS A 400 1.40 -12.07 17.47
C HIS A 400 2.13 -11.29 16.38
N GLU A 401 1.40 -10.66 15.46
CA GLU A 401 1.92 -9.81 14.37
C GLU A 401 2.84 -8.66 14.82
N GLN A 402 2.89 -8.35 16.12
CA GLN A 402 3.75 -7.31 16.67
C GLN A 402 5.08 -7.87 17.17
N PHE A 403 5.18 -9.17 17.43
CA PHE A 403 6.39 -9.85 17.91
C PHE A 403 7.23 -10.44 16.78
N LEU A 404 6.67 -10.48 15.57
CA LEU A 404 7.35 -10.97 14.37
C LEU A 404 8.28 -9.91 13.76
N SER A 405 9.31 -10.40 13.08
CA SER A 405 10.25 -9.57 12.30
C SER A 405 9.54 -8.90 11.12
N ASP A 406 10.04 -7.74 10.71
CA ASP A 406 9.57 -7.06 9.50
C ASP A 406 10.26 -7.67 8.26
N GLU A 407 9.55 -7.70 7.14
CA GLU A 407 10.06 -8.13 5.84
C GLU A 407 10.05 -6.93 4.89
N LEU A 408 11.21 -6.33 4.62
CA LEU A 408 11.37 -5.18 3.75
C LEU A 408 11.49 -5.64 2.29
N SER A 409 10.83 -4.96 1.36
CA SER A 409 10.85 -5.33 -0.08
C SER A 409 11.51 -4.27 -0.96
N GLY A 410 12.43 -3.51 -0.39
CA GLY A 410 13.11 -2.43 -1.05
C GLY A 410 13.93 -1.59 -0.07
N PRO A 411 14.81 -0.72 -0.60
CA PRO A 411 15.61 0.16 0.22
C PRO A 411 14.73 1.15 0.96
N ASP A 412 15.25 1.71 2.05
CA ASP A 412 14.59 2.86 2.66
C ASP A 412 14.77 4.09 1.79
N SER A 413 13.73 4.92 1.76
CA SER A 413 13.68 6.18 1.02
C SER A 413 14.91 7.06 1.22
N ASP A 414 15.48 7.00 2.42
CA ASP A 414 16.48 7.96 2.89
C ASP A 414 17.91 7.57 2.44
N THR A 415 18.08 6.35 1.94
CA THR A 415 19.39 5.84 1.50
C THR A 415 19.78 6.29 0.09
N GLY A 416 18.80 6.70 -0.73
CA GLY A 416 19.01 6.94 -2.16
C GLY A 416 19.38 5.69 -2.97
N GLU A 417 19.39 4.50 -2.35
CA GLU A 417 19.69 3.23 -3.01
C GLU A 417 18.56 2.86 -3.98
N THR A 418 18.91 2.37 -5.17
CA THR A 418 17.92 1.87 -6.14
C THR A 418 17.46 0.47 -5.74
N ASN A 419 16.26 0.05 -6.16
CA ASN A 419 15.76 -1.29 -5.82
C ASN A 419 16.68 -2.40 -6.33
N ASP A 420 17.26 -2.22 -7.53
CA ASP A 420 18.18 -3.21 -8.11
C ASP A 420 19.51 -3.28 -7.34
N ALA A 421 20.07 -2.13 -6.94
CA ALA A 421 21.27 -2.09 -6.10
C ALA A 421 21.03 -2.76 -4.73
N TRP A 422 19.87 -2.47 -4.11
CA TRP A 422 19.44 -3.09 -2.86
C TRP A 422 19.34 -4.62 -3.00
N LYS A 423 18.70 -5.12 -4.07
CA LYS A 423 18.61 -6.57 -4.35
C LYS A 423 19.99 -7.21 -4.56
N VAL A 424 20.87 -6.57 -5.33
CA VAL A 424 22.23 -7.06 -5.60
C VAL A 424 23.02 -7.16 -4.30
N ARG A 425 22.94 -6.14 -3.43
CA ARG A 425 23.60 -6.12 -2.12
C ARG A 425 23.11 -7.25 -1.22
N LEU A 426 21.80 -7.46 -1.12
CA LEU A 426 21.25 -8.55 -0.31
C LEU A 426 21.61 -9.92 -0.87
N ALA A 427 21.51 -10.11 -2.19
CA ALA A 427 21.91 -11.34 -2.84
C ALA A 427 23.38 -11.66 -2.58
N ALA A 428 24.27 -10.66 -2.66
CA ALA A 428 25.69 -10.81 -2.34
C ALA A 428 25.91 -11.21 -0.88
N ALA A 429 25.19 -10.58 0.06
CA ALA A 429 25.27 -10.90 1.49
C ALA A 429 24.83 -12.35 1.78
N ALA A 430 23.86 -12.86 1.03
CA ALA A 430 23.38 -14.24 1.13
C ALA A 430 24.18 -15.26 0.31
N GLY A 431 25.24 -14.84 -0.41
CA GLY A 431 25.99 -15.72 -1.31
C GLY A 431 25.20 -16.20 -2.54
N LEU A 432 24.12 -15.49 -2.91
CA LEU A 432 23.31 -15.77 -4.09
C LEU A 432 23.91 -15.13 -5.35
N ALA A 433 23.48 -15.62 -6.52
CA ALA A 433 23.89 -15.05 -7.80
C ALA A 433 23.39 -13.61 -7.94
N THR A 434 24.29 -12.68 -8.24
CA THR A 434 24.02 -11.24 -8.32
C THR A 434 23.57 -10.75 -9.70
N SER A 435 23.32 -11.66 -10.64
CA SER A 435 22.87 -11.31 -12.00
C SER A 435 21.50 -10.61 -11.95
N PRO A 436 21.36 -9.36 -12.45
CA PRO A 436 20.10 -8.61 -12.43
C PRO A 436 18.94 -9.37 -13.09
N GLU A 437 19.20 -10.12 -14.17
CA GLU A 437 18.20 -10.91 -14.88
C GLU A 437 17.64 -12.06 -14.04
N LEU A 438 18.46 -12.63 -13.14
CA LEU A 438 18.02 -13.66 -12.20
C LEU A 438 17.27 -13.01 -11.03
N LEU A 439 17.82 -11.93 -10.45
CA LEU A 439 17.21 -11.22 -9.32
C LEU A 439 15.85 -10.60 -9.67
N ALA A 440 15.60 -10.27 -10.94
CA ALA A 440 14.30 -9.83 -11.43
C ALA A 440 13.20 -10.91 -11.33
N LYS A 441 13.58 -12.20 -11.31
CA LYS A 441 12.64 -13.34 -11.23
C LYS A 441 12.25 -13.69 -9.78
N PHE A 442 13.00 -13.19 -8.81
CA PHE A 442 12.81 -13.48 -7.39
C PHE A 442 12.24 -12.29 -6.63
N GLU A 443 11.40 -12.59 -5.64
CA GLU A 443 11.02 -11.64 -4.60
C GLU A 443 11.99 -11.77 -3.43
N ILE A 444 12.81 -10.74 -3.24
CA ILE A 444 13.79 -10.68 -2.15
C ILE A 444 13.21 -9.82 -1.03
N PHE A 445 13.30 -10.33 0.19
CA PHE A 445 12.95 -9.61 1.41
C PHE A 445 14.16 -9.52 2.33
N GLU A 446 14.47 -8.31 2.80
CA GLU A 446 15.39 -8.10 3.93
C GLU A 446 14.62 -8.31 5.22
N ILE A 447 15.08 -9.24 6.06
CA ILE A 447 14.51 -9.46 7.39
C ILE A 447 15.14 -8.44 8.33
N THR A 448 14.31 -7.72 9.08
CA THR A 448 14.78 -6.89 10.19
C THR A 448 14.24 -7.45 11.50
N VAL A 449 15.14 -7.88 12.37
CA VAL A 449 14.82 -8.48 13.66
C VAL A 449 14.61 -7.37 14.70
N PRO A 450 13.54 -7.41 15.52
CA PRO A 450 13.34 -6.39 16.55
C PRO A 450 14.41 -6.46 17.64
N ASP A 451 14.99 -5.31 18.00
CA ASP A 451 16.14 -5.23 18.91
C ASP A 451 15.80 -5.61 20.35
N TRP A 452 14.55 -5.35 20.72
CA TRP A 452 14.03 -5.73 22.03
C TRP A 452 13.89 -7.24 22.16
N ARG A 453 13.81 -8.00 21.07
CA ARG A 453 13.46 -9.43 21.13
C ARG A 453 14.64 -10.24 21.64
N SER A 454 14.40 -11.08 22.64
CA SER A 454 15.44 -11.97 23.17
C SER A 454 15.92 -12.96 22.10
N ARG A 455 17.15 -13.47 22.26
CA ARG A 455 17.71 -14.48 21.37
C ARG A 455 16.87 -15.75 21.36
N TRP A 456 16.42 -16.19 22.54
CA TRP A 456 15.55 -17.36 22.68
C TRP A 456 14.25 -17.19 21.89
N PHE A 457 13.59 -16.03 22.05
CA PHE A 457 12.34 -15.77 21.35
C PHE A 457 12.54 -15.65 19.83
N SER A 458 13.67 -15.10 19.40
CA SER A 458 14.04 -15.07 17.98
C SER A 458 14.23 -16.47 17.40
N ASN A 459 14.91 -17.38 18.13
CA ASN A 459 15.10 -18.77 17.71
C ASN A 459 13.76 -19.53 17.65
N LEU A 460 12.89 -19.35 18.66
CA LEU A 460 11.56 -19.95 18.66
C LEU A 460 10.78 -19.58 17.39
N ILE A 461 10.71 -18.29 17.07
CA ILE A 461 10.01 -17.82 15.86
C ILE A 461 10.68 -18.39 14.60
N HIS A 462 12.01 -18.40 14.53
CA HIS A 462 12.75 -18.95 13.39
C HIS A 462 12.44 -20.44 13.16
N ASP A 463 12.45 -21.25 14.21
CA ASP A 463 12.14 -22.69 14.11
C ASP A 463 10.69 -22.91 13.65
N MET A 464 9.75 -22.10 14.14
CA MET A 464 8.37 -22.12 13.66
C MET A 464 8.23 -21.71 12.19
N GLU A 465 8.99 -20.71 11.73
CA GLU A 465 9.02 -20.28 10.33
C GLU A 465 9.54 -21.38 9.40
N ALA A 466 10.58 -22.10 9.84
CA ALA A 466 11.14 -23.23 9.12
C ALA A 466 10.13 -24.39 9.01
N GLN A 467 9.41 -24.69 10.10
CA GLN A 467 8.36 -25.71 10.11
C GLN A 467 7.15 -25.35 9.24
N ALA A 468 6.71 -24.10 9.29
CA ALA A 468 5.66 -23.56 8.42
C ALA A 468 6.10 -23.46 6.94
N GLY A 469 7.38 -23.74 6.64
CA GLY A 469 7.90 -23.78 5.29
C GLY A 469 7.91 -22.42 4.60
N LEU A 470 8.02 -21.33 5.36
CA LEU A 470 8.07 -19.99 4.80
C LEU A 470 9.25 -19.87 3.82
N ASP A 471 10.40 -20.45 4.15
CA ASP A 471 11.63 -20.39 3.36
C ASP A 471 11.66 -21.36 2.17
N LYS A 472 10.72 -22.30 2.09
CA LYS A 472 10.70 -23.33 1.04
C LYS A 472 10.04 -22.86 -0.25
N LYS A 473 9.49 -21.64 -0.30
CA LYS A 473 8.84 -21.12 -1.50
C LYS A 473 9.89 -20.60 -2.49
N LEU A 474 10.16 -21.37 -3.55
CA LEU A 474 11.18 -21.11 -4.60
C LEU A 474 11.23 -19.68 -5.20
N LYS A 475 10.17 -18.87 -5.03
CA LYS A 475 10.09 -17.51 -5.55
C LYS A 475 10.56 -16.44 -4.55
N TYR A 476 10.70 -16.79 -3.28
CA TYR A 476 10.93 -15.85 -2.20
C TYR A 476 12.26 -16.14 -1.52
N HIS A 477 13.12 -15.13 -1.43
CA HIS A 477 14.34 -15.18 -0.63
C HIS A 477 14.21 -14.21 0.52
N ARG A 478 14.19 -14.74 1.74
CA ARG A 478 14.26 -13.94 2.98
C ARG A 478 15.70 -13.93 3.44
N ILE A 479 16.28 -12.75 3.54
CA ILE A 479 17.70 -12.58 3.83
C ILE A 479 17.83 -11.73 5.09
N ASP A 480 18.37 -12.34 6.13
CA ASP A 480 18.78 -11.62 7.33
C ASP A 480 20.20 -11.09 7.14
N VAL A 481 20.36 -9.76 7.15
CA VAL A 481 21.66 -9.09 7.09
C VAL A 481 22.08 -8.53 8.45
N GLY A 482 21.43 -8.96 9.53
CA GLY A 482 21.66 -8.49 10.89
C GLY A 482 21.13 -7.07 11.12
N ARG A 483 20.16 -6.63 10.32
CA ARG A 483 19.61 -5.28 10.44
C ARG A 483 18.63 -5.19 11.62
N PRO A 484 18.90 -4.32 12.60
CA PRO A 484 18.01 -4.10 13.73
C PRO A 484 16.70 -3.41 13.35
N SER A 485 15.64 -3.65 14.13
CA SER A 485 14.38 -2.91 14.09
C SER A 485 14.10 -2.26 15.44
N ASP A 486 13.90 -0.95 15.42
CA ASP A 486 13.54 -0.09 16.54
C ASP A 486 12.06 -0.20 16.96
N ARG A 487 11.26 -1.01 16.23
CA ARG A 487 9.82 -1.14 16.45
C ARG A 487 9.54 -1.88 17.75
N ILE A 488 9.00 -1.17 18.73
CA ILE A 488 8.53 -1.72 20.01
C ILE A 488 7.08 -2.19 19.85
N PRO A 489 6.69 -3.35 20.42
CA PRO A 489 5.31 -3.80 20.38
C PRO A 489 4.43 -2.92 21.27
N ARG A 490 3.17 -2.74 20.86
CA ARG A 490 2.14 -2.06 21.65
C ARG A 490 1.64 -2.92 22.82
N TRP A 491 1.84 -4.24 22.75
CA TRP A 491 1.54 -5.17 23.82
C TRP A 491 2.84 -5.73 24.40
N ALA A 492 2.91 -5.84 25.73
CA ALA A 492 4.04 -6.46 26.39
C ALA A 492 4.08 -7.96 26.01
N PRO A 493 5.20 -8.46 25.44
CA PRO A 493 5.42 -9.89 25.32
C PRO A 493 5.62 -10.51 26.71
N TYR A 494 5.73 -11.83 26.79
CA TYR A 494 6.16 -12.51 28.01
C TYR A 494 7.57 -12.07 28.45
N ASN A 495 7.92 -12.35 29.72
CA ASN A 495 9.19 -11.91 30.31
C ASN A 495 10.42 -12.39 29.53
N PHE A 496 10.46 -13.67 29.17
CA PHE A 496 11.50 -14.25 28.32
C PHE A 496 11.57 -13.62 26.91
N GLY A 497 10.55 -12.90 26.48
CA GLY A 497 10.43 -12.36 25.13
C GLY A 497 11.31 -11.14 24.89
N ILE A 498 11.64 -10.37 25.93
CA ILE A 498 12.49 -9.17 25.81
C ILE A 498 13.92 -9.49 26.25
N SER A 499 14.89 -8.99 25.49
CA SER A 499 16.32 -9.03 25.84
C SER A 499 16.58 -8.22 27.11
N SER A 500 17.22 -8.83 28.10
CA SER A 500 17.65 -8.18 29.34
C SER A 500 18.55 -6.97 29.07
N ASP A 501 19.49 -7.12 28.14
CA ASP A 501 20.44 -6.08 27.77
C ASP A 501 19.73 -4.90 27.11
N TRP A 502 18.77 -5.19 26.23
CA TRP A 502 17.96 -4.15 25.60
C TRP A 502 17.14 -3.42 26.65
N TRP A 503 16.50 -4.13 27.58
CA TRP A 503 15.71 -3.51 28.64
C TRP A 503 16.56 -2.65 29.59
N GLY A 504 17.75 -3.11 29.99
CA GLY A 504 18.65 -2.32 30.82
C GLY A 504 19.00 -0.97 30.19
N ASN A 505 19.15 -0.94 28.87
CA ASN A 505 19.49 0.26 28.12
C ASN A 505 18.27 1.13 27.75
N ASN A 506 17.11 0.53 27.49
CA ASN A 506 15.95 1.19 26.87
C ASN A 506 14.69 1.24 27.74
N GLY A 507 14.62 0.45 28.81
CA GLY A 507 13.45 0.33 29.69
C GLY A 507 13.18 1.58 30.55
N THR A 508 14.19 2.43 30.73
CA THR A 508 14.06 3.72 31.44
C THR A 508 13.43 4.81 30.57
N VAL A 509 13.41 4.64 29.25
CA VAL A 509 12.79 5.58 28.31
C VAL A 509 11.28 5.61 28.57
N ARG A 510 10.74 6.79 28.87
CA ARG A 510 9.33 6.96 29.26
C ARG A 510 8.33 6.35 28.27
N ALA A 511 8.58 6.49 26.98
CA ALA A 511 7.73 5.91 25.93
C ALA A 511 7.72 4.38 26.01
N ASN A 512 8.90 3.76 26.12
CA ASN A 512 9.07 2.31 26.19
C ASN A 512 8.44 1.75 27.46
N LYS A 513 8.68 2.41 28.60
CA LYS A 513 8.07 2.04 29.88
C LYS A 513 6.55 2.12 29.86
N LYS A 514 5.96 3.08 29.14
CA LYS A 514 4.50 3.20 28.97
C LYS A 514 3.94 2.04 28.14
N LEU A 515 4.61 1.70 27.03
CA LEU A 515 4.19 0.60 26.14
C LEU A 515 4.36 -0.78 26.78
N LEU A 516 5.43 -0.95 27.56
CA LEU A 516 5.82 -2.22 28.18
C LEU A 516 5.54 -2.23 29.69
N LYS A 517 4.55 -1.47 30.15
CA LYS A 517 4.27 -1.32 31.59
C LYS A 517 3.90 -2.64 32.28
N GLU A 518 3.32 -3.58 31.53
CA GLU A 518 2.88 -4.89 31.99
C GLU A 518 3.99 -5.96 31.84
N TRP A 519 5.14 -5.59 31.27
CA TRP A 519 6.26 -6.52 31.18
C TRP A 519 6.83 -6.76 32.59
N MET A 520 7.15 -8.02 32.91
CA MET A 520 7.42 -8.54 34.27
C MET A 520 6.21 -8.80 35.16
N GLU A 521 4.98 -8.45 34.75
CA GLU A 521 3.77 -8.77 35.50
C GLU A 521 3.21 -10.17 35.16
N TRP A 522 3.59 -10.71 34.00
CA TRP A 522 3.10 -12.00 33.51
C TRP A 522 3.99 -13.15 33.99
N PRO A 523 3.43 -14.23 34.55
CA PRO A 523 4.20 -15.43 34.84
C PRO A 523 4.74 -16.02 33.53
N GLU A 524 5.94 -16.59 33.59
CA GLU A 524 6.48 -17.33 32.46
C GLU A 524 5.66 -18.61 32.27
N PRO A 525 5.19 -18.91 31.04
CA PRO A 525 4.55 -20.18 30.76
C PRO A 525 5.50 -21.34 31.04
N GLU A 526 4.94 -22.45 31.48
CA GLU A 526 5.70 -23.68 31.72
C GLU A 526 6.43 -24.12 30.44
N GLY A 527 7.72 -24.43 30.56
CA GLY A 527 8.58 -24.81 29.43
C GLY A 527 9.20 -23.65 28.62
N CYS A 528 8.82 -22.39 28.89
CA CYS A 528 9.42 -21.23 28.23
C CYS A 528 10.60 -20.65 29.02
N GLY A 529 11.54 -20.00 28.31
CA GLY A 529 12.73 -19.39 28.94
C GLY A 529 13.87 -20.37 29.22
N LEU A 530 13.73 -21.64 28.81
CA LEU A 530 14.78 -22.65 28.88
C LEU A 530 15.64 -22.59 27.61
N ILE A 531 16.92 -22.24 27.73
CA ILE A 531 17.89 -22.40 26.64
C ILE A 531 18.10 -23.90 26.44
N PHE A 532 17.72 -24.38 25.27
CA PHE A 532 18.12 -25.68 24.76
C PHE A 532 19.48 -25.49 24.09
N GLU A 533 20.55 -25.90 24.76
CA GLU A 533 21.83 -26.08 24.06
C GLU A 533 21.66 -27.29 23.15
N ARG A 534 21.88 -27.08 21.85
CA ARG A 534 21.91 -28.16 20.86
C ARG A 534 23.36 -28.47 20.51
N ASP A 535 23.69 -29.74 20.32
CA ASP A 535 24.98 -30.13 19.76
C ASP A 535 25.03 -29.88 18.24
N ASP A 536 26.18 -30.21 17.63
CA ASP A 536 26.42 -30.06 16.20
C ASP A 536 25.49 -30.91 15.33
N ASP A 537 24.87 -31.95 15.91
CA ASP A 537 23.92 -32.85 15.26
C ASP A 537 22.46 -32.39 15.44
N GLY A 538 22.24 -31.33 16.23
CA GLY A 538 20.94 -30.71 16.47
C GLY A 538 20.14 -31.34 17.60
N GLU A 539 20.72 -32.27 18.37
CA GLU A 539 20.11 -32.87 19.56
C GLU A 539 20.24 -31.93 20.76
N ILE A 540 19.20 -31.89 21.61
CA ILE A 540 19.17 -31.05 22.82
C ILE A 540 20.06 -31.72 23.89
N ILE A 541 21.23 -31.14 24.17
CA ILE A 541 22.21 -31.68 25.11
C ILE A 541 22.11 -31.07 26.52
N ASN A 542 21.51 -29.89 26.66
CA ASN A 542 21.34 -29.24 27.95
C ASN A 542 20.10 -28.34 27.95
N MET A 543 19.42 -28.30 29.10
CA MET A 543 18.24 -27.48 29.34
C MET A 543 18.52 -26.63 30.58
N SER A 544 19.03 -25.41 30.36
CA SER A 544 19.23 -24.44 31.43
C SER A 544 18.23 -23.32 31.26
N TYR A 545 17.66 -22.78 32.35
CA TYR A 545 17.02 -21.47 32.25
C TYR A 545 18.01 -20.50 31.63
N ALA A 546 17.57 -19.72 30.64
CA ALA A 546 18.25 -18.49 30.30
C ALA A 546 18.34 -17.74 31.61
N GLN A 547 19.50 -17.77 32.27
CA GLN A 547 19.69 -16.99 33.48
C GLN A 547 19.53 -15.56 33.01
N ASN A 548 18.34 -15.00 33.22
CA ASN A 548 18.16 -13.57 33.34
C ASN A 548 19.09 -13.20 34.49
N ILE A 549 20.28 -12.72 34.16
CA ILE A 549 21.27 -12.26 35.12
C ILE A 549 20.64 -11.03 35.80
N SER A 550 19.80 -11.27 36.80
CA SER A 550 19.51 -10.30 37.85
C SER A 550 20.51 -10.55 38.96
N SER A 551 21.66 -9.90 38.86
CA SER A 551 22.56 -9.66 39.97
C SER A 551 22.78 -8.16 40.09
#